data_AF-A0A645EKH0-F1
#
_entry.id   AF-A0A645EKH0-F1
#
_cell.length_a   1.000
_cell.length_b   1.000
_cell.length_c   1.000
_cell.angle_alpha   90.00
_cell.angle_beta   90.00
_cell.angle_gamma   90.00
#
_symmetry.space_group_name_H-M   'P 1'
#
loop_
_entity.id
_entity.type
_entity.pdbx_description
1 polymer ?
#
loop_
_entity_poly.entity_id
_entity_poly.type
_entity_poly.pdbx_seq_one_letter_code
_entity_poly.pdbx_strand_id
1 'polypeptide(L)' 'MIDNKRAHKLDRKLGFKEIGIIREGYFDSRIGKFSDVVYMDLLKCEWNNKED' A
#
# COMPACT_ATOMS: atom_id res chain seq x y z
N MET A 1 7.52 2.12 -1.83
CA MET A 1 7.23 2.78 -3.12
C MET A 1 6.00 3.66 -3.00
N ILE A 2 6.10 4.79 -2.30
CA ILE A 2 5.02 5.79 -2.26
C ILE A 2 4.64 6.31 -3.66
N ASP A 3 5.57 6.20 -4.60
CA ASP A 3 5.46 6.57 -6.01
C ASP A 3 4.67 5.57 -6.87
N ASN A 4 4.44 4.33 -6.41
CA ASN A 4 3.68 3.32 -7.17
C ASN A 4 2.16 3.52 -7.07
N LYS A 5 1.70 4.69 -7.55
CA LYS A 5 0.30 5.12 -7.53
C LYS A 5 -0.64 4.13 -8.25
N ARG A 6 -0.13 3.38 -9.24
CA ARG A 6 -0.93 2.38 -9.97
C ARG A 6 -1.30 1.20 -9.09
N ALA A 7 -0.35 0.65 -8.33
CA ALA A 7 -0.63 -0.41 -7.37
C ALA A 7 -1.59 0.08 -6.28
N HIS A 8 -1.29 1.24 -5.67
CA HIS A 8 -2.15 1.80 -4.63
C HIS A 8 -3.60 2.00 -5.10
N LYS A 9 -3.81 2.42 -6.36
CA LYS A 9 -5.15 2.57 -6.94
C LYS A 9 -5.87 1.23 -7.11
N LEU A 10 -5.15 0.17 -7.47
CA LEU A 10 -5.71 -1.18 -7.54
C LEU A 10 -6.08 -1.69 -6.15
N ASP A 11 -5.17 -1.55 -5.18
CA ASP A 11 -5.38 -2.04 -3.82
C ASP A 11 -6.58 -1.33 -3.16
N ARG A 12 -6.73 -0.02 -3.34
CA ARG A 12 -7.92 0.73 -2.90
C ARG A 12 -9.22 0.22 -3.53
N LYS A 13 -9.22 -0.14 -4.83
CA LYS A 13 -10.39 -0.77 -5.47
C LYS A 13 -10.68 -2.16 -4.89
N LEU A 14 -9.62 -2.88 -4.51
CA LEU A 14 -9.72 -4.16 -3.80
C LEU A 14 -10.07 -3.99 -2.32
N GLY A 15 -10.33 -2.78 -1.85
CA GLY A 15 -10.83 -2.50 -0.51
C GLY A 15 -9.74 -2.30 0.54
N PHE A 16 -8.48 -2.41 0.16
CA PHE A 16 -7.38 -2.13 1.08
C PHE A 16 -7.39 -0.66 1.50
N LYS A 17 -7.08 -0.43 2.77
CA LYS A 17 -7.02 0.89 3.39
C LYS A 17 -5.58 1.25 3.69
N GLU A 18 -5.24 2.52 3.51
CA GLU A 18 -3.94 3.05 3.89
C GLU A 18 -3.92 3.27 5.41
N ILE A 19 -2.98 2.62 6.10
CA ILE A 19 -2.86 2.66 7.56
C ILE A 19 -1.59 3.37 8.04
N GLY A 20 -0.66 3.67 7.12
CA GLY A 20 0.50 4.49 7.45
C GLY A 20 1.57 4.49 6.38
N ILE A 21 2.67 5.18 6.71
CA ILE A 21 3.86 5.28 5.87
C ILE A 21 5.05 4.80 6.70
N ILE A 22 5.78 3.80 6.18
CA ILE A 22 7.07 3.40 6.72
C ILE A 22 8.13 4.26 6.04
N ARG A 23 8.78 5.13 6.84
CA ARG A 23 9.87 5.99 6.37
C ARG A 23 11.10 5.15 6.06
N GLU A 24 11.74 5.42 4.91
CA GLU A 24 12.95 4.71 4.48
C GLU A 24 12.80 3.17 4.47
N GLY A 25 11.59 2.66 4.22
CA GLY A 25 11.24 1.24 4.40
C GLY A 25 11.89 0.26 3.40
N TYR A 26 12.49 0.75 2.32
CA TYR A 26 13.27 -0.07 1.39
C TYR A 26 14.35 0.76 0.68
N PHE A 27 15.42 0.09 0.24
CA PHE A 27 16.44 0.70 -0.61
C PHE A 27 16.05 0.57 -2.09
N ASP A 28 15.93 1.70 -2.80
CA ASP A 28 15.65 1.74 -4.22
C ASP A 28 16.94 1.89 -5.02
N SER A 29 17.41 0.77 -5.61
CA SER A 29 18.64 0.75 -6.39
C SER A 29 18.58 1.57 -7.68
N ARG A 30 17.38 1.92 -8.18
CA ARG A 30 17.21 2.73 -9.41
C ARG A 30 17.59 4.18 -9.19
N ILE A 31 17.40 4.68 -7.96
CA ILE A 31 17.69 6.07 -7.57
C ILE A 31 18.78 6.16 -6.50
N GLY A 32 19.29 5.03 -6.01
CA GLY A 32 20.38 4.93 -5.04
C GLY A 32 20.03 5.47 -3.66
N LYS A 33 18.74 5.43 -3.27
CA LYS A 33 18.25 6.04 -2.03
C LYS A 33 17.24 5.14 -1.34
N PHE A 34 17.15 5.26 -0.01
CA PHE A 34 16.01 4.72 0.72
C PHE A 34 14.74 5.49 0.36
N SER A 35 13.61 4.79 0.35
CA SER A 35 12.33 5.35 -0.06
C SER A 35 11.21 4.87 0.83
N ASP A 36 10.20 5.73 0.95
CA ASP A 36 9.04 5.47 1.80
C ASP A 36 8.12 4.40 1.19
N VAL A 37 7.45 3.65 2.06
CA VAL A 37 6.50 2.59 1.70
C VAL A 37 5.14 2.91 2.30
N VAL A 38 4.11 2.85 1.46
CA VAL A 38 2.72 2.92 1.93
C VAL A 38 2.36 1.56 2.52
N TYR A 39 1.90 1.55 3.76
CA TYR A 39 1.41 0.36 4.43
C TYR A 39 -0.10 0.32 4.32
N MET A 40 -0.62 -0.75 3.73
CA MET A 40 -2.04 -0.94 3.50
C MET A 40 -2.50 -2.27 4.10
N ASP A 41 -3.71 -2.31 4.63
CA ASP A 41 -4.32 -3.52 5.18
C ASP A 41 -5.73 -3.75 4.63
N LEU A 42 -6.23 -4.95 4.88
CA LEU A 42 -7.61 -5.34 4.63
C LEU A 42 -7.96 -6.43 5.63
N LEU A 43 -8.90 -6.15 6.53
CA LEU A 43 -9.29 -7.11 7.54
C LEU A 43 -10.17 -8.21 6.92
N LYS A 44 -10.10 -9.42 7.46
CA LYS A 44 -10.92 -10.55 6.99
C LYS A 44 -12.42 -10.26 7.05
N CYS A 45 -12.89 -9.56 8.09
CA CYS A 45 -14.29 -9.15 8.20
C CYS A 45 -14.69 -8.15 7.10
N GLU A 46 -13.80 -7.23 6.73
CA GLU A 46 -14.04 -6.27 5.65
C GLU A 46 -14.05 -6.95 4.28
N TRP A 47 -13.21 -7.97 4.09
CA TRP A 47 -13.25 -8.80 2.88
C TRP A 47 -14.58 -9.55 2.74
N ASN A 48 -15.04 -10.20 3.81
CA ASN A 48 -16.28 -10.97 3.78
C ASN A 48 -17.54 -10.09 3.59
N ASN A 49 -17.50 -8.84 4.02
CA ASN A 49 -18.60 -7.88 3.88
C ASN A 49 -18.63 -7.18 2.50
N LYS A 50 -17.81 -7.61 1.52
CA LYS A 50 -17.82 -7.06 0.16
C LYS A 50 -18.92 -7.62 -0.74
N GLU A 51 -19.65 -8.64 -0.28
CA GLU A 51 -20.68 -9.33 -1.07
C GLU A 51 -22.11 -8.79 -0.89
N ASP A 52 -22.30 -7.63 -0.23
CA ASP A 52 -23.59 -6.92 -0.14
C ASP A 52 -23.66 -5.68 -1.06
#